data_AF-A0A6A6I753-F1
#
_entry.id   AF-A0A6A6I753-F1
#
_cell.length_a   1.000
_cell.length_b   1.000
_cell.length_c   1.000
_cell.angle_alpha   90.00
_cell.angle_beta   90.00
_cell.angle_gamma   90.00
#
_symmetry.space_group_name_H-M   'P 1'
#
loop_
_entity.id
_entity.type
_entity.pdbx_description
1 polymer ?
#
loop_
_entity_poly.entity_id
_entity_poly.type
_entity_poly.pdbx_seq_one_letter_code
_entity_poly.pdbx_strand_id
1 'polypeptide(L)'
;MPSTPTNRLVVGLDYGTTFTAIRLPPPLHDINDAKRGIEDGHLELSGDDLKHLFDPCIEQTLALINGQIQTIKRTGSQVKYVFLVGGFGMSKYMFDRVRAFTLAQGITTIHPPHPWSAIARGAVAKGLETDIDLVFLRKCRRHYGTPCSQLFDDEEHDEQDAYRDQYDGRKMARGQMNWLINKGDALLSRQPLHAHIDVHTEFWLDEAKIFTALLTACDDDVPPKRFADDAVYKVVSLTADVSTVPESMFQFCKPGPGRKPFLRLDFDINISLTSSLRFWVTVDGQEYGSVEARYE
;
A
#
# COMPACT_ATOMS: atom_id res chain seq x y z
N MET A 1 -7.63 -8.01 55.57
CA MET A 1 -8.23 -7.58 54.29
C MET A 1 -7.93 -8.66 53.27
N PRO A 2 -8.91 -9.47 52.84
CA PRO A 2 -8.70 -10.43 51.77
C PRO A 2 -8.88 -9.72 50.43
N SER A 3 -7.86 -9.83 49.57
CA SER A 3 -7.84 -9.32 48.20
C SER A 3 -8.90 -9.99 47.35
N THR A 4 -9.75 -9.19 46.72
CA THR A 4 -10.71 -9.62 45.69
C THR A 4 -9.94 -10.25 44.52
N PRO A 5 -10.24 -11.49 44.11
CA PRO A 5 -9.67 -12.03 42.89
C PRO A 5 -10.29 -11.32 41.69
N THR A 6 -9.46 -10.67 40.90
CA THR A 6 -9.81 -10.08 39.61
C THR A 6 -10.40 -11.18 38.72
N ASN A 7 -11.70 -11.06 38.39
CA ASN A 7 -12.39 -11.91 37.43
C ASN A 7 -11.67 -11.88 36.07
N ARG A 8 -10.74 -12.80 35.85
CA ARG A 8 -10.30 -13.17 34.50
C ARG A 8 -11.28 -14.22 33.99
N LEU A 9 -12.01 -13.86 32.93
CA LEU A 9 -12.62 -14.83 32.03
C LEU A 9 -11.49 -15.75 31.52
N VAL A 10 -11.35 -16.94 32.11
CA VAL A 10 -10.59 -18.03 31.51
C VAL A 10 -11.57 -18.74 30.59
N VAL A 11 -11.70 -18.24 29.37
CA VAL A 11 -12.29 -19.03 28.28
C VAL A 11 -11.26 -20.12 28.01
N GLY A 12 -11.48 -21.31 28.55
CA GLY A 12 -10.74 -22.48 28.13
C GLY A 12 -11.02 -22.70 26.65
N LEU A 13 -10.03 -22.45 25.79
CA LEU A 13 -10.12 -22.60 24.34
C LEU A 13 -10.08 -24.09 23.91
N ASP A 14 -10.73 -24.97 24.67
CA ASP A 14 -10.97 -26.37 24.26
C ASP A 14 -12.40 -26.46 23.73
N TYR A 15 -12.59 -26.03 22.48
CA TYR A 15 -13.87 -26.06 21.75
C TYR A 15 -14.29 -27.47 21.33
N GLY A 16 -14.15 -28.46 22.22
CA GLY A 16 -14.46 -29.86 21.95
C GLY A 16 -15.22 -30.58 23.05
N THR A 17 -15.09 -30.19 24.32
CA THR A 17 -15.55 -31.05 25.43
C THR A 17 -15.95 -30.34 26.74
N THR A 18 -15.93 -29.02 26.81
CA THR A 18 -16.29 -28.28 28.06
C THR A 18 -17.31 -27.19 27.80
N PHE A 19 -18.42 -27.23 28.54
CA PHE A 19 -19.41 -26.16 28.61
C PHE A 19 -18.74 -24.83 28.93
N THR A 20 -19.08 -23.78 28.18
CA THR A 20 -18.63 -22.42 28.51
C THR A 20 -19.78 -21.71 29.21
N ALA A 21 -19.56 -21.34 30.47
CA ALA A 21 -20.51 -20.58 31.26
C ALA A 21 -20.15 -19.08 31.20
N ILE A 22 -21.03 -18.26 30.63
CA ILE A 22 -20.88 -16.81 30.61
C ILE A 22 -21.64 -16.24 31.81
N ARG A 23 -20.93 -15.60 32.73
CA ARG A 23 -21.56 -14.90 33.85
C ARG A 23 -22.34 -13.69 33.32
N LEU A 24 -23.63 -13.62 33.67
CA LEU A 24 -24.50 -12.53 33.28
C LEU A 24 -24.16 -11.26 34.08
N PRO A 25 -24.19 -10.07 33.44
CA PRO A 25 -23.94 -8.81 34.14
C PRO A 25 -25.11 -8.45 35.06
N PRO A 26 -24.89 -7.63 36.11
CA PRO A 26 -25.98 -7.05 36.89
C PRO A 26 -26.99 -6.30 35.99
N PRO A 27 -28.31 -6.37 36.26
CA PRO A 27 -28.97 -7.06 37.38
C PRO A 27 -29.22 -8.57 37.17
N LEU A 28 -28.82 -9.14 36.03
CA LEU A 28 -29.17 -10.52 35.63
C LEU A 28 -28.37 -11.62 36.34
N HIS A 29 -27.45 -11.25 37.22
CA HIS A 29 -26.50 -12.14 37.91
C HIS A 29 -27.11 -13.15 38.90
N ASP A 30 -28.39 -13.04 39.22
CA ASP A 30 -29.10 -13.96 40.13
C ASP A 30 -30.30 -14.65 39.45
N ILE A 31 -30.40 -14.55 38.12
CA ILE A 31 -31.50 -15.14 37.36
C ILE A 31 -31.26 -16.62 37.14
N ASN A 32 -32.33 -17.40 37.28
CA ASN A 32 -32.42 -18.80 36.90
C ASN A 32 -33.49 -18.97 35.83
N ASP A 33 -33.11 -19.47 34.66
CA ASP A 33 -34.02 -19.79 33.56
C ASP A 33 -33.50 -21.00 32.78
N ALA A 34 -33.88 -22.19 33.24
CA ALA A 34 -33.47 -23.46 32.64
C ALA A 34 -33.88 -23.58 31.16
N LYS A 35 -34.96 -22.92 30.73
CA LYS A 35 -35.39 -22.96 29.31
C LYS A 35 -34.46 -22.19 28.40
N ARG A 36 -33.70 -21.25 28.97
CA ARG A 36 -32.70 -20.44 28.26
C ARG A 36 -31.26 -20.85 28.60
N GLY A 37 -31.07 -21.96 29.31
CA GLY A 37 -29.75 -22.43 29.75
C GLY A 37 -29.09 -21.50 30.77
N ILE A 38 -29.88 -20.81 31.61
CA ILE A 38 -29.35 -19.92 32.65
C ILE A 38 -29.48 -20.59 34.01
N GLU A 39 -28.34 -20.82 34.67
CA GLU A 39 -28.26 -21.37 36.03
C GLU A 39 -27.31 -20.50 36.88
N ASP A 40 -27.77 -20.05 38.05
CA ASP A 40 -27.10 -19.17 39.00
C ASP A 40 -26.48 -17.92 38.34
N GLY A 41 -27.21 -17.29 37.42
CA GLY A 41 -26.72 -16.14 36.66
C GLY A 41 -25.60 -16.46 35.67
N HIS A 42 -25.40 -17.73 35.33
CA HIS A 42 -24.52 -18.18 34.27
C HIS A 42 -25.32 -18.69 33.08
N LEU A 43 -25.05 -18.14 31.90
CA LEU A 43 -25.53 -18.69 30.63
C LEU A 43 -24.61 -19.83 30.22
N GLU A 44 -25.13 -21.05 30.21
CA GLU A 44 -24.44 -22.22 29.68
C GLU A 44 -24.58 -22.29 28.16
N LEU A 45 -23.45 -22.35 27.47
CA LEU A 45 -23.42 -22.54 26.02
C LEU A 45 -22.89 -23.93 25.70
N SER A 46 -23.65 -24.65 24.88
CA SER A 46 -23.18 -25.90 24.29
C SER A 46 -22.11 -25.64 23.22
N GLY A 47 -21.39 -26.69 22.84
CA GLY A 47 -20.44 -26.61 21.74
C GLY A 47 -21.10 -26.20 20.41
N ASP A 48 -22.37 -26.59 20.18
CA ASP A 48 -23.08 -26.24 18.96
C ASP A 48 -23.60 -24.80 19.00
N ASP A 49 -24.00 -24.28 20.17
CA ASP A 49 -24.31 -22.85 20.33
C ASP A 49 -23.09 -21.99 20.01
N LEU A 50 -21.91 -22.39 20.51
CA LEU A 50 -20.66 -21.70 20.21
C LEU A 50 -20.31 -21.76 18.72
N LYS A 51 -20.47 -22.92 18.06
CA LYS A 51 -20.25 -23.02 16.60
C LYS A 51 -21.18 -22.07 15.84
N HIS A 52 -22.49 -22.13 16.13
CA HIS A 52 -23.47 -21.27 15.48
C HIS A 52 -23.21 -19.78 15.71
N LEU A 53 -22.77 -19.41 16.92
CA LEU A 53 -22.37 -18.05 17.23
C LEU A 53 -21.20 -17.56 16.35
N PHE A 54 -20.22 -18.44 16.07
CA PHE A 54 -19.03 -18.09 15.30
C PHE A 54 -19.12 -18.37 13.80
N ASP A 55 -20.11 -19.14 13.34
CA ASP A 55 -20.30 -19.47 11.92
C ASP A 55 -20.25 -18.22 11.01
N PRO A 56 -20.96 -17.11 11.29
CA PRO A 56 -20.90 -15.92 10.44
C PRO A 56 -19.49 -15.36 10.26
N CYS A 57 -18.69 -15.35 11.34
CA CYS A 57 -17.30 -14.88 11.30
C CYS A 57 -16.40 -15.82 10.50
N ILE A 58 -16.62 -17.13 10.64
CA ILE A 58 -15.86 -18.14 9.89
C ILE A 58 -16.20 -18.04 8.40
N GLU A 59 -17.47 -17.96 8.02
CA GLU A 59 -17.87 -17.83 6.61
C GLU A 59 -17.29 -16.59 5.93
N GLN A 60 -17.32 -15.44 6.62
CA GLN A 60 -16.68 -14.23 6.13
C GLN A 60 -15.17 -14.42 5.94
N THR A 61 -14.53 -15.13 6.86
CA THR A 61 -13.09 -15.44 6.74
C THR A 61 -12.83 -16.35 5.53
N LEU A 62 -13.64 -17.38 5.31
CA LEU A 62 -13.52 -18.26 4.13
C LEU A 62 -13.75 -17.50 2.83
N ALA A 63 -14.71 -16.57 2.79
CA ALA A 63 -14.95 -15.72 1.63
C ALA A 63 -13.73 -14.83 1.31
N LEU A 64 -13.09 -14.24 2.33
CA LEU A 64 -11.86 -13.46 2.16
C LEU A 64 -10.69 -14.31 1.68
N ILE A 65 -10.51 -15.51 2.25
CA ILE A 65 -9.49 -16.47 1.80
C ILE A 65 -9.73 -16.83 0.33
N ASN A 66 -10.97 -17.10 -0.06
CA ASN A 66 -11.32 -17.37 -1.46
C ASN A 66 -10.95 -16.19 -2.37
N GLY A 67 -11.32 -14.97 -1.99
CA GLY A 67 -11.00 -13.77 -2.76
C GLY A 67 -9.50 -13.64 -3.04
N GLN A 68 -8.67 -13.83 -2.00
CA GLN A 68 -7.21 -13.80 -2.13
C GLN A 68 -6.68 -14.92 -3.02
N ILE A 69 -7.20 -16.15 -2.89
CA ILE A 69 -6.83 -17.28 -3.76
C ILE A 69 -7.14 -16.96 -5.23
N GLN A 70 -8.33 -16.42 -5.52
CA GLN A 70 -8.72 -16.08 -6.89
C GLN A 70 -7.85 -14.96 -7.47
N THR A 71 -7.51 -13.94 -6.68
CA THR A 71 -6.60 -12.87 -7.10
C THR A 71 -5.22 -13.42 -7.49
N ILE A 72 -4.66 -14.34 -6.70
CA ILE A 72 -3.36 -14.96 -6.98
C ILE A 72 -3.44 -15.89 -8.21
N LYS A 73 -4.54 -16.62 -8.39
CA LYS A 73 -4.76 -17.46 -9.58
C LYS A 73 -4.78 -16.64 -10.87
N ARG A 74 -5.36 -15.44 -10.86
CA ARG A 74 -5.37 -14.54 -12.02
C ARG A 74 -3.98 -14.07 -12.44
N THR A 75 -3.00 -14.07 -11.53
CA THR A 75 -1.59 -13.76 -11.87
C THR A 75 -0.82 -14.99 -12.37
N GLY A 76 -1.51 -16.11 -12.67
CA GLY A 76 -0.88 -17.37 -13.07
C GLY A 76 -0.13 -18.10 -11.95
N SER A 77 -0.32 -17.67 -10.70
CA SER A 77 0.33 -18.25 -9.52
C SER A 77 -0.63 -19.13 -8.73
N GLN A 78 -0.10 -19.99 -7.86
CA GLN A 78 -0.90 -20.87 -7.02
C GLN A 78 -0.53 -20.72 -5.54
N VAL A 79 -1.55 -20.59 -4.70
CA VAL A 79 -1.39 -20.66 -3.24
C VAL A 79 -1.04 -22.09 -2.85
N LYS A 80 0.02 -22.26 -2.06
CA LYS A 80 0.45 -23.59 -1.57
C LYS A 80 0.04 -23.83 -0.11
N TYR A 81 0.09 -22.77 0.70
CA TYR A 81 -0.08 -22.85 2.14
C TYR A 81 -0.98 -21.74 2.67
N VAL A 82 -1.75 -22.05 3.70
CA VAL A 82 -2.45 -21.07 4.55
C VAL A 82 -1.99 -21.29 5.98
N PHE A 83 -1.42 -20.26 6.61
CA PHE A 83 -1.01 -20.32 8.01
C PHE A 83 -2.08 -19.69 8.89
N LEU A 84 -2.63 -20.45 9.83
CA LEU A 84 -3.62 -19.93 10.77
C LEU A 84 -2.91 -19.51 12.06
N VAL A 85 -2.86 -18.20 12.31
CA VAL A 85 -2.16 -17.58 13.46
C VAL A 85 -3.09 -16.69 14.27
N GLY A 86 -2.63 -16.22 15.44
CA GLY A 86 -3.41 -15.40 16.36
C GLY A 86 -4.30 -16.23 17.31
N GLY A 87 -4.94 -15.55 18.26
CA GLY A 87 -5.71 -16.21 19.32
C GLY A 87 -6.91 -17.00 18.82
N PHE A 88 -7.70 -16.43 17.90
CA PHE A 88 -8.83 -17.16 17.31
C PHE A 88 -8.38 -18.31 16.40
N GLY A 89 -7.17 -18.20 15.81
CA GLY A 89 -6.56 -19.26 15.02
C GLY A 89 -6.21 -20.53 15.80
N MET A 90 -6.23 -20.47 17.14
CA MET A 90 -6.08 -21.64 18.02
C MET A 90 -7.35 -22.48 18.12
N SER A 91 -8.51 -21.95 17.68
CA SER A 91 -9.76 -22.70 17.71
C SER A 91 -9.69 -23.89 16.75
N LYS A 92 -9.88 -25.10 17.30
CA LYS A 92 -9.96 -26.33 16.50
C LYS A 92 -11.07 -26.26 15.46
N TYR A 93 -12.21 -25.66 15.82
CA TYR A 93 -13.34 -25.50 14.91
C TYR A 93 -12.96 -24.62 13.70
N MET A 94 -12.36 -23.46 13.95
CA MET A 94 -11.86 -22.56 12.91
C MET A 94 -10.84 -23.27 12.02
N PHE A 95 -9.87 -23.96 12.62
CA PHE A 95 -8.85 -24.70 11.88
C PHE A 95 -9.46 -25.77 10.98
N ASP A 96 -10.40 -26.57 11.48
CA ASP A 96 -11.04 -27.63 10.69
C ASP A 96 -11.85 -27.06 9.53
N ARG A 97 -12.59 -25.97 9.75
CA ARG A 97 -13.36 -25.29 8.71
C ARG A 97 -12.45 -24.73 7.61
N VAL A 98 -11.37 -24.03 7.97
CA VAL A 98 -10.39 -23.49 7.02
C VAL A 98 -9.64 -24.62 6.30
N ARG A 99 -9.24 -25.67 7.02
CA ARG A 99 -8.54 -26.82 6.43
C ARG A 99 -9.41 -27.55 5.42
N ALA A 100 -10.68 -27.81 5.72
CA ALA A 100 -11.59 -28.44 4.77
C ALA A 100 -11.76 -27.60 3.50
N PHE A 101 -11.94 -26.28 3.65
CA PHE A 101 -12.09 -25.35 2.53
C PHE A 101 -10.84 -25.25 1.64
N THR A 102 -9.66 -25.22 2.24
CA THR A 102 -8.37 -25.09 1.53
C THR A 102 -7.93 -26.41 0.90
N LEU A 103 -8.13 -27.54 1.58
CA LEU A 103 -7.78 -28.86 1.08
C LEU A 103 -8.55 -29.21 -0.20
N ALA A 104 -9.84 -28.83 -0.27
CA ALA A 104 -10.65 -28.96 -1.48
C ALA A 104 -10.07 -28.22 -2.71
N GLN A 105 -9.14 -27.29 -2.49
CA GLN A 105 -8.46 -26.52 -3.51
C GLN A 105 -6.98 -26.91 -3.68
N GLY A 106 -6.55 -28.01 -3.04
CA GLY A 106 -5.15 -28.47 -3.07
C GLY A 106 -4.20 -27.59 -2.26
N ILE A 107 -4.70 -26.84 -1.27
CA ILE A 107 -3.93 -25.93 -0.43
C ILE A 107 -3.77 -26.53 0.97
N THR A 108 -2.54 -26.52 1.50
CA THR A 108 -2.25 -27.05 2.84
C THR A 108 -2.46 -25.99 3.91
N THR A 109 -3.38 -26.22 4.85
CA THR A 109 -3.49 -25.37 6.05
C THR A 109 -2.51 -25.83 7.12
N ILE A 110 -1.75 -24.88 7.67
CA ILE A 110 -0.72 -25.09 8.69
C ILE A 110 -1.13 -24.37 9.97
N HIS A 111 -1.10 -25.10 11.08
CA HIS A 111 -1.19 -24.56 12.42
C HIS A 111 0.22 -24.57 13.04
N PRO A 112 0.87 -23.41 13.19
CA PRO A 112 2.22 -23.35 13.75
C PRO A 112 2.20 -23.71 15.24
N PRO A 113 3.35 -24.11 15.84
CA PRO A 113 3.41 -24.53 17.25
C PRO A 113 3.00 -23.44 18.26
N HIS A 114 3.18 -22.17 17.91
CA HIS A 114 2.89 -21.03 18.79
C HIS A 114 2.09 -19.93 18.05
N PRO A 115 0.84 -20.22 17.62
CA PRO A 115 0.07 -19.35 16.73
C PRO A 115 -0.22 -17.97 17.35
N TRP A 116 -0.47 -17.91 18.66
CA TRP A 116 -0.69 -16.65 19.40
C TRP A 116 0.50 -15.69 19.31
N SER A 117 1.72 -16.22 19.34
CA SER A 117 2.95 -15.41 19.36
C SER A 117 3.72 -15.42 18.03
N ALA A 118 3.19 -16.07 16.99
CA ALA A 118 3.87 -16.27 15.71
C ALA A 118 4.30 -14.94 15.08
N ILE A 119 3.45 -13.92 15.11
CA ILE A 119 3.73 -12.59 14.56
C ILE A 119 4.88 -11.93 15.32
N ALA A 120 4.82 -11.90 16.66
CA ALA A 120 5.85 -11.28 17.49
C ALA A 120 7.21 -12.00 17.36
N ARG A 121 7.19 -13.34 17.30
CA ARG A 121 8.40 -14.15 17.07
C ARG A 121 9.02 -13.85 15.70
N GLY A 122 8.20 -13.75 14.66
CA GLY A 122 8.66 -13.35 13.32
C GLY A 122 9.27 -11.95 13.29
N ALA A 123 8.68 -11.00 14.01
CA ALA A 123 9.22 -9.64 14.13
C ALA A 123 10.59 -9.61 14.84
N VAL A 124 10.74 -10.35 15.95
CA VAL A 124 12.03 -10.47 16.65
C VAL A 124 13.08 -11.14 15.78
N ALA A 125 12.73 -12.25 15.10
CA ALA A 125 13.63 -12.91 14.16
C ALA A 125 14.07 -11.93 13.05
N LYS A 126 13.12 -11.18 12.46
CA LYS A 126 13.42 -10.15 11.47
C LYS A 126 14.35 -9.05 11.99
N GLY A 127 14.20 -8.63 13.26
CA GLY A 127 15.03 -7.60 13.88
C GLY A 127 16.44 -8.08 14.24
N LEU A 128 16.62 -9.38 14.53
CA LEU A 128 17.93 -9.99 14.78
C LEU A 128 18.73 -10.22 13.50
N GLU A 129 18.05 -10.38 12.37
CA GLU A 129 18.69 -10.50 11.05
C GLU A 129 19.02 -9.11 10.48
N THR A 130 20.15 -8.55 10.92
CA THR A 130 20.58 -7.18 10.57
C THR A 130 21.19 -7.05 9.17
N ASP A 131 21.70 -8.14 8.58
CA ASP A 131 22.43 -8.10 7.29
C ASP A 131 21.68 -8.75 6.10
N ILE A 132 20.45 -9.23 6.33
CA ILE A 132 19.63 -9.78 5.25
C ILE A 132 18.44 -8.86 5.06
N ASP A 133 18.42 -8.16 3.92
CA ASP A 133 17.21 -7.60 3.33
C ASP A 133 16.23 -8.75 3.03
N LEU A 134 15.58 -9.27 4.08
CA LEU A 134 14.63 -10.38 4.02
C LEU A 134 13.42 -10.06 3.14
N VAL A 135 13.14 -8.77 2.98
CA VAL A 135 12.12 -8.31 2.04
C VAL A 135 12.80 -8.18 0.70
N PHE A 136 12.75 -9.22 -0.12
CA PHE A 136 13.28 -9.17 -1.49
C PHE A 136 12.40 -8.32 -2.41
N LEU A 137 11.08 -8.37 -2.19
CA LEU A 137 10.06 -7.80 -3.07
C LEU A 137 8.92 -7.25 -2.23
N ARG A 138 8.49 -6.02 -2.55
CA ARG A 138 7.25 -5.41 -2.05
C ARG A 138 6.30 -5.25 -3.21
N LYS A 139 5.00 -5.30 -2.93
CA LYS A 139 3.98 -4.93 -3.91
C LYS A 139 3.57 -3.49 -3.67
N CYS A 140 3.61 -2.68 -4.72
CA CYS A 140 3.16 -1.29 -4.64
C CYS A 140 1.67 -1.25 -4.31
N ARG A 141 1.26 -0.38 -3.39
CA ARG A 141 -0.13 -0.34 -2.88
C ARG A 141 -1.02 0.65 -3.63
N ARG A 142 -0.41 1.56 -4.38
CA ARG A 142 -1.04 2.69 -5.08
C ARG A 142 -0.37 2.89 -6.41
N HIS A 143 -1.04 3.60 -7.31
CA HIS A 143 -0.36 4.19 -8.45
C HIS A 143 0.40 5.43 -7.96
N TYR A 144 1.64 5.61 -8.41
CA TYR A 144 2.45 6.80 -8.17
C TYR A 144 2.88 7.39 -9.51
N GLY A 145 2.68 8.69 -9.66
CA GLY A 145 2.89 9.36 -10.94
C GLY A 145 3.16 10.84 -10.78
N THR A 146 3.45 11.50 -11.89
CA THR A 146 3.58 12.96 -11.95
C THR A 146 2.65 13.50 -13.03
N PRO A 147 1.94 14.61 -12.80
CA PRO A 147 1.36 15.36 -13.89
C PRO A 147 2.47 15.96 -14.74
N CYS A 148 2.29 15.93 -16.05
CA CYS A 148 3.15 16.62 -17.00
C CYS A 148 2.33 17.44 -18.00
N SER A 149 3.02 18.32 -18.71
CA SER A 149 2.47 18.98 -19.88
C SER A 149 2.89 18.22 -21.13
N GLN A 150 1.94 17.98 -22.03
CA GLN A 150 2.17 17.29 -23.31
C GLN A 150 1.79 18.20 -24.47
N LEU A 151 2.26 17.91 -25.68
CA LEU A 151 1.78 18.62 -26.86
C LEU A 151 0.27 18.39 -27.00
N PHE A 152 -0.49 19.45 -27.26
CA PHE A 152 -1.93 19.34 -27.36
C PHE A 152 -2.33 18.49 -28.57
N ASP A 153 -3.23 17.55 -28.33
CA ASP A 153 -3.85 16.68 -29.32
C ASP A 153 -5.36 16.78 -29.13
N ASP A 154 -6.07 17.26 -30.16
CA ASP A 154 -7.50 17.52 -30.11
C ASP A 154 -8.33 16.21 -29.98
N GLU A 155 -7.76 15.04 -30.26
CA GLU A 155 -8.44 13.73 -30.11
C GLU A 155 -8.29 13.15 -28.70
N GLU A 156 -7.20 13.47 -28.00
CA GLU A 156 -6.87 12.88 -26.70
C GLU A 156 -7.11 13.83 -25.51
N HIS A 157 -7.00 15.14 -25.73
CA HIS A 157 -6.95 16.13 -24.66
C HIS A 157 -8.20 17.01 -24.58
N ASP A 158 -8.55 17.40 -23.35
CA ASP A 158 -9.61 18.35 -23.08
C ASP A 158 -9.11 19.79 -23.35
N GLU A 159 -9.86 20.58 -24.10
CA GLU A 159 -9.53 21.99 -24.38
C GLU A 159 -9.39 22.82 -23.09
N GLN A 160 -10.02 22.41 -21.99
CA GLN A 160 -9.85 23.04 -20.67
C GLN A 160 -8.41 22.92 -20.13
N ASP A 161 -7.70 21.86 -20.50
CA ASP A 161 -6.31 21.65 -20.11
C ASP A 161 -5.34 22.42 -21.03
N ALA A 162 -5.82 22.93 -22.16
CA ALA A 162 -5.00 23.62 -23.14
C ALA A 162 -4.38 24.90 -22.56
N TYR A 163 -3.13 25.15 -22.95
CA TYR A 163 -2.46 26.44 -22.78
C TYR A 163 -1.42 26.63 -23.89
N ARG A 164 -0.90 27.85 -24.04
CA ARG A 164 0.24 28.11 -24.93
C ARG A 164 1.51 28.20 -24.11
N ASP A 165 2.51 27.42 -24.48
CA ASP A 165 3.82 27.45 -23.86
C ASP A 165 4.44 28.85 -23.94
N GLN A 166 5.04 29.31 -22.84
CA GLN A 166 5.54 30.68 -22.75
C GLN A 166 6.87 30.88 -23.51
N TYR A 167 7.62 29.81 -23.75
CA TYR A 167 8.93 29.84 -24.40
C TYR A 167 8.80 29.75 -25.91
N ASP A 168 8.04 28.78 -26.42
CA ASP A 168 7.91 28.51 -27.85
C ASP A 168 6.50 28.71 -28.43
N GLY A 169 5.50 28.99 -27.60
CA GLY A 169 4.14 29.32 -28.03
C GLY A 169 3.32 28.12 -28.54
N ARG A 170 3.84 26.89 -28.45
CA ARG A 170 3.11 25.68 -28.84
C ARG A 170 1.89 25.47 -27.94
N LYS A 171 0.82 24.89 -28.49
CA LYS A 171 -0.37 24.51 -27.72
C LYS A 171 -0.04 23.22 -26.96
N MET A 172 -0.15 23.26 -25.64
CA MET A 172 0.16 22.16 -24.73
C MET A 172 -1.08 21.81 -23.91
N ALA A 173 -1.20 20.55 -23.46
CA ALA A 173 -2.20 20.09 -22.51
C ALA A 173 -1.55 19.91 -21.14
N ARG A 174 -2.02 20.63 -20.12
CA ARG A 174 -1.48 20.56 -18.75
C ARG A 174 -2.07 19.38 -17.97
N GLY A 175 -1.39 18.91 -16.93
CA GLY A 175 -2.00 18.01 -15.95
C GLY A 175 -2.29 16.60 -16.47
N GLN A 176 -1.58 16.16 -17.52
CA GLN A 176 -1.71 14.81 -18.04
C GLN A 176 -0.89 13.87 -17.18
N MET A 177 -1.49 12.80 -16.66
CA MET A 177 -0.83 11.91 -15.72
C MET A 177 0.15 10.98 -16.43
N ASN A 178 1.40 11.00 -15.98
CA ASN A 178 2.37 9.95 -16.25
C ASN A 178 2.52 9.06 -15.00
N TRP A 179 1.98 7.85 -15.05
CA TRP A 179 2.06 6.87 -13.96
C TRP A 179 3.36 6.07 -14.05
N LEU A 180 4.25 6.29 -13.09
CA LEU A 180 5.62 5.74 -13.08
C LEU A 180 5.66 4.35 -12.42
N ILE A 181 4.86 4.17 -11.37
CA ILE A 181 4.73 2.91 -10.63
C ILE A 181 3.25 2.62 -10.48
N ASN A 182 2.82 1.43 -10.89
CA ASN A 182 1.44 1.02 -10.80
C ASN A 182 1.13 0.26 -9.51
N LYS A 183 -0.12 0.34 -9.07
CA LYS A 183 -0.64 -0.51 -8.00
C LYS A 183 -0.44 -1.98 -8.37
N GLY A 184 0.16 -2.74 -7.47
CA GLY A 184 0.50 -4.15 -7.69
C GLY A 184 1.86 -4.40 -8.35
N ASP A 185 2.61 -3.37 -8.72
CA ASP A 185 3.98 -3.55 -9.24
C ASP A 185 4.90 -4.16 -8.19
N ALA A 186 5.83 -5.00 -8.66
CA ALA A 186 6.84 -5.63 -7.83
C ALA A 186 8.05 -4.69 -7.66
N LEU A 187 8.21 -4.14 -6.46
CA LEU A 187 9.32 -3.29 -6.07
C LEU A 187 10.39 -4.13 -5.39
N LEU A 188 11.50 -4.35 -6.08
CA LEU A 188 12.64 -5.11 -5.56
C LEU A 188 13.46 -4.23 -4.60
N SER A 189 13.70 -4.70 -3.39
CA SER A 189 14.38 -3.88 -2.37
C SER A 189 15.86 -3.59 -2.69
N ARG A 190 16.48 -4.39 -3.56
CA ARG A 190 17.88 -4.25 -3.98
C ARG A 190 18.06 -3.51 -5.30
N GLN A 191 16.96 -3.08 -5.93
CA GLN A 191 17.06 -2.31 -7.15
C GLN A 191 17.45 -0.87 -6.80
N PRO A 192 18.52 -0.31 -7.41
CA PRO A 192 18.98 1.04 -7.07
C PRO A 192 18.01 2.13 -7.53
N LEU A 193 17.24 1.88 -8.60
CA LEU A 193 16.31 2.81 -9.23
C LEU A 193 14.96 2.13 -9.43
N HIS A 194 13.89 2.69 -8.86
CA HIS A 194 12.54 2.14 -8.98
C HIS A 194 11.69 2.87 -10.03
N ALA A 195 11.91 4.18 -10.18
CA ALA A 195 11.24 5.02 -11.16
C ALA A 195 12.08 6.28 -11.42
N HIS A 196 11.80 6.98 -12.51
CA HIS A 196 12.31 8.31 -12.77
C HIS A 196 11.21 9.18 -13.38
N ILE A 197 11.31 10.49 -13.20
CA ILE A 197 10.52 11.47 -13.92
C ILE A 197 11.42 12.03 -15.02
N ASP A 198 11.06 11.79 -16.29
CA ASP A 198 11.66 12.46 -17.43
C ASP A 198 11.22 13.93 -17.43
N VAL A 199 12.15 14.85 -17.20
CA VAL A 199 11.89 16.29 -17.18
C VAL A 199 12.44 16.93 -18.44
N HIS A 200 11.54 17.56 -19.19
CA HIS A 200 11.88 18.49 -20.26
C HIS A 200 11.46 19.88 -19.80
N THR A 201 12.42 20.75 -19.51
CA THR A 201 12.12 22.09 -18.99
C THR A 201 12.96 23.16 -19.68
N GLU A 202 12.39 24.34 -19.72
CA GLU A 202 13.01 25.55 -20.22
C GLU A 202 13.32 26.53 -19.09
N PHE A 203 14.34 27.35 -19.31
CA PHE A 203 14.73 28.44 -18.43
C PHE A 203 15.02 29.71 -19.24
N TRP A 204 14.47 30.85 -18.86
CA TRP A 204 14.95 32.16 -19.29
C TRP A 204 16.41 32.34 -18.86
N LEU A 205 17.17 33.16 -19.58
CA LEU A 205 18.60 33.33 -19.33
C LEU A 205 18.91 33.96 -17.95
N ASP A 206 17.97 34.74 -17.43
CA ASP A 206 18.08 35.51 -16.19
C ASP A 206 17.32 34.89 -15.01
N GLU A 207 16.72 33.71 -15.18
CA GLU A 207 15.98 33.04 -14.11
C GLU A 207 16.78 31.96 -13.38
N ALA A 208 16.33 31.63 -12.16
CA ALA A 208 16.91 30.54 -11.39
C ALA A 208 16.61 29.21 -12.10
N LYS A 209 17.62 28.33 -12.19
CA LYS A 209 17.53 27.02 -12.83
C LYS A 209 16.93 26.00 -11.86
N ILE A 210 15.72 26.28 -11.39
CA ILE A 210 15.00 25.48 -10.42
C ILE A 210 13.71 24.96 -11.05
N PHE A 211 13.47 23.66 -10.95
CA PHE A 211 12.27 23.00 -11.43
C PHE A 211 11.52 22.34 -10.28
N THR A 212 10.19 22.37 -10.30
CA THR A 212 9.38 21.68 -9.29
C THR A 212 8.48 20.66 -9.97
N ALA A 213 8.70 19.38 -9.64
CA ALA A 213 7.81 18.29 -10.00
C ALA A 213 6.86 17.97 -8.84
N LEU A 214 5.72 17.38 -9.17
CA LEU A 214 4.76 16.89 -8.18
C LEU A 214 4.67 15.37 -8.27
N LEU A 215 4.96 14.68 -7.17
CA LEU A 215 4.63 13.27 -7.06
C LEU A 215 3.22 13.14 -6.48
N THR A 216 2.40 12.35 -7.16
CA THR A 216 0.98 12.15 -6.87
C THR A 216 0.69 10.67 -6.70
N ALA A 217 -0.46 10.35 -6.11
CA ALA A 217 -0.93 8.98 -5.98
C ALA A 217 -2.42 8.85 -6.29
N CYS A 218 -2.81 7.62 -6.61
CA CYS A 218 -4.20 7.18 -6.76
C CYS A 218 -4.37 5.78 -6.16
N ASP A 219 -5.44 5.59 -5.40
CA ASP A 219 -5.77 4.33 -4.73
C ASP A 219 -6.65 3.39 -5.58
N ASP A 220 -7.26 3.90 -6.64
CA ASP A 220 -8.15 3.12 -7.51
C ASP A 220 -7.41 2.00 -8.24
N ASP A 221 -8.16 0.99 -8.70
CA ASP A 221 -7.58 -0.15 -9.44
C ASP A 221 -7.21 0.21 -10.89
N VAL A 222 -7.88 1.22 -11.45
CA VAL A 222 -7.57 1.80 -12.76
C VAL A 222 -7.33 3.29 -12.53
N PRO A 223 -6.09 3.78 -12.71
CA PRO A 223 -5.80 5.16 -12.40
C PRO A 223 -6.32 6.08 -13.53
N PRO A 224 -6.77 7.30 -13.20
CA PRO A 224 -7.26 8.26 -14.19
C PRO A 224 -6.10 8.82 -15.03
N LYS A 225 -6.44 9.38 -16.20
CA LYS A 225 -5.46 9.99 -17.12
C LYS A 225 -5.12 11.45 -16.80
N ARG A 226 -5.95 12.12 -16.00
CA ARG A 226 -5.85 13.56 -15.73
C ARG A 226 -5.63 13.80 -14.25
N PHE A 227 -4.80 14.77 -13.93
CA PHE A 227 -4.52 15.20 -12.56
C PHE A 227 -5.71 15.93 -11.91
N ALA A 228 -6.59 16.50 -12.72
CA ALA A 228 -7.81 17.17 -12.26
C ALA A 228 -8.88 16.20 -11.73
N ASP A 229 -8.67 14.89 -11.87
CA ASP A 229 -9.58 13.87 -11.35
C ASP A 229 -9.49 13.79 -9.82
N ASP A 230 -10.64 13.74 -9.14
CA ASP A 230 -10.75 13.74 -7.67
C ASP A 230 -10.06 12.52 -7.02
N ALA A 231 -9.83 11.43 -7.76
CA ALA A 231 -9.12 10.25 -7.27
C ALA A 231 -7.60 10.47 -7.17
N VAL A 232 -7.05 11.54 -7.76
CA VAL A 232 -5.62 11.85 -7.73
C VAL A 232 -5.32 12.87 -6.63
N TYR A 233 -4.36 12.55 -5.78
CA TYR A 233 -3.95 13.45 -4.70
C TYR A 233 -2.43 13.61 -4.63
N LYS A 234 -2.01 14.76 -4.10
CA LYS A 234 -0.59 15.13 -3.94
C LYS A 234 0.06 14.31 -2.83
N VAL A 235 1.30 13.86 -3.07
CA VAL A 235 2.10 13.15 -2.06
C VAL A 235 3.27 13.99 -1.61
N VAL A 236 4.04 14.52 -2.56
CA VAL A 236 5.25 15.31 -2.25
C VAL A 236 5.59 16.21 -3.44
N SER A 237 6.06 17.42 -3.14
CA SER A 237 6.65 18.31 -4.14
C SER A 237 8.17 18.11 -4.15
N LEU A 238 8.73 17.85 -5.34
CA LEU A 238 10.15 17.63 -5.56
C LEU A 238 10.75 18.86 -6.25
N THR A 239 11.54 19.65 -5.52
CA THR A 239 12.22 20.82 -6.06
C THR A 239 13.65 20.45 -6.46
N ALA A 240 13.89 20.38 -7.76
CA ALA A 240 15.21 20.14 -8.34
C ALA A 240 15.92 21.47 -8.61
N ASP A 241 17.06 21.70 -7.95
CA ASP A 241 17.97 22.79 -8.28
C ASP A 241 19.07 22.25 -9.21
N VAL A 242 19.03 22.69 -10.47
CA VAL A 242 19.98 22.29 -11.53
C VAL A 242 20.96 23.42 -11.87
N SER A 243 21.13 24.39 -10.97
CA SER A 243 22.07 25.51 -11.15
C SER A 243 23.53 25.07 -11.22
N THR A 244 23.86 23.90 -10.67
CA THR A 244 25.23 23.33 -10.72
C THR A 244 25.51 22.57 -12.02
N VAL A 245 24.51 22.36 -12.88
CA VAL A 245 24.71 21.68 -14.17
C VAL A 245 25.56 22.58 -15.08
N PRO A 246 26.60 22.04 -15.76
CA PRO A 246 27.44 22.84 -16.65
C PRO A 246 26.63 23.47 -17.79
N GLU A 247 26.92 24.73 -18.14
CA GLU A 247 26.22 25.45 -19.22
C GLU A 247 26.25 24.72 -20.57
N SER A 248 27.29 23.92 -20.83
CA SER A 248 27.42 23.11 -22.05
C SER A 248 26.34 22.04 -22.21
N MET A 249 25.68 21.64 -21.12
CA MET A 249 24.58 20.66 -21.13
C MET A 249 23.23 21.33 -21.43
N PHE A 250 23.15 22.67 -21.38
CA PHE A 250 21.94 23.40 -21.73
C PHE A 250 21.90 23.69 -23.22
N GLN A 251 20.75 23.43 -23.84
CA GLN A 251 20.52 23.80 -25.22
C GLN A 251 20.04 25.25 -25.32
N PHE A 252 20.82 26.13 -25.94
CA PHE A 252 20.40 27.50 -26.22
C PHE A 252 19.37 27.55 -27.36
N CYS A 253 18.20 28.13 -27.08
CA CYS A 253 17.08 28.22 -28.00
C CYS A 253 16.74 29.68 -28.32
N LYS A 254 16.58 30.00 -29.60
CA LYS A 254 16.17 31.33 -30.08
C LYS A 254 14.87 31.23 -30.88
N PRO A 255 13.70 31.43 -30.26
CA PRO A 255 12.39 31.19 -30.88
C PRO A 255 12.01 32.32 -31.87
N GLY A 256 12.70 32.40 -33.01
CA GLY A 256 12.36 33.32 -34.10
C GLY A 256 12.47 34.83 -33.75
N PRO A 257 12.07 35.71 -34.69
CA PRO A 257 12.15 37.16 -34.51
C PRO A 257 11.19 37.67 -33.43
N GLY A 258 11.69 38.53 -32.53
CA GLY A 258 10.87 39.25 -31.53
C GLY A 258 10.57 38.50 -30.23
N ARG A 259 11.01 37.24 -30.09
CA ARG A 259 10.89 36.48 -28.84
C ARG A 259 12.23 36.38 -28.09
N LYS A 260 12.15 36.26 -26.77
CA LYS A 260 13.33 36.15 -25.90
C LYS A 260 13.99 34.77 -26.08
N PRO A 261 15.33 34.69 -26.13
CA PRO A 261 16.03 33.42 -26.07
C PRO A 261 15.87 32.77 -24.69
N PHE A 262 15.99 31.45 -24.66
CA PHE A 262 15.90 30.63 -23.45
C PHE A 262 16.85 29.43 -23.55
N LEU A 263 17.04 28.73 -22.45
CA LEU A 263 17.78 27.48 -22.35
C LEU A 263 16.80 26.34 -22.19
N ARG A 264 17.10 25.18 -22.77
CA ARG A 264 16.40 23.93 -22.48
C ARG A 264 17.35 22.96 -21.78
N LEU A 265 16.83 22.22 -20.82
CA LEU A 265 17.52 21.12 -20.17
C LEU A 265 16.59 19.92 -20.08
N ASP A 266 17.10 18.78 -20.52
CA ASP A 266 16.48 17.48 -20.33
C ASP A 266 17.23 16.76 -19.19
N PHE A 267 16.51 16.27 -18.19
CA PHE A 267 17.09 15.58 -17.04
C PHE A 267 16.08 14.65 -16.37
N ASP A 268 16.58 13.74 -15.53
CA ASP A 268 15.73 12.83 -14.77
C ASP A 268 15.71 13.19 -13.30
N ILE A 269 14.53 13.15 -12.67
CA ILE A 269 14.42 13.04 -11.22
C ILE A 269 14.23 11.56 -10.88
N ASN A 270 15.28 10.94 -10.38
CA ASN A 270 15.30 9.52 -10.05
C ASN A 270 14.70 9.24 -8.68
N ILE A 271 14.07 8.08 -8.52
CA ILE A 271 13.41 7.65 -7.29
C ILE A 271 13.91 6.26 -6.89
N SER A 272 14.43 6.16 -5.66
CA SER A 272 14.83 4.89 -5.05
C SER A 272 14.03 4.62 -3.77
N LEU A 273 13.52 3.40 -3.65
CA LEU A 273 12.62 2.89 -2.59
C LEU A 273 13.28 1.75 -1.80
N THR A 274 14.56 1.92 -1.43
CA THR A 274 15.33 0.90 -0.70
C THR A 274 15.06 0.97 0.80
N SER A 275 16.09 1.06 1.64
CA SER A 275 15.94 1.27 3.10
C SER A 275 15.43 2.66 3.44
N SER A 276 15.70 3.64 2.56
CA SER A 276 15.20 5.01 2.64
C SER A 276 14.78 5.48 1.25
N LEU A 277 13.86 6.45 1.23
CA LEU A 277 13.44 7.13 0.01
C LEU A 277 14.55 8.10 -0.41
N ARG A 278 15.08 7.96 -1.63
CA ARG A 278 16.09 8.86 -2.19
C ARG A 278 15.59 9.44 -3.51
N PHE A 279 15.81 10.75 -3.66
CA PHE A 279 15.61 11.49 -4.90
C PHE A 279 16.93 12.13 -5.33
N TRP A 280 17.26 12.07 -6.61
CA TRP A 280 18.44 12.75 -7.16
C TRP A 280 18.24 13.08 -8.63
N VAL A 281 18.91 14.13 -9.11
CA VAL A 281 18.86 14.53 -10.52
C VAL A 281 19.99 13.84 -11.28
N THR A 282 19.70 13.35 -12.48
CA THR A 282 20.73 12.98 -13.46
C THR A 282 20.55 13.75 -14.76
N VAL A 283 21.67 14.19 -15.34
CA VAL A 283 21.73 14.71 -16.71
C VAL A 283 22.68 13.81 -17.49
N ASP A 284 22.23 13.23 -18.61
CA ASP A 284 22.96 12.21 -19.37
C ASP A 284 23.50 11.06 -18.50
N GLY A 285 22.70 10.64 -17.50
CA GLY A 285 23.04 9.57 -16.57
C GLY A 285 24.05 9.92 -15.47
N GLN A 286 24.60 11.14 -15.46
CA GLN A 286 25.49 11.61 -14.39
C GLN A 286 24.70 12.41 -13.35
N GLU A 287 24.97 12.16 -12.06
CA GLU A 287 24.30 12.84 -10.96
C GLU A 287 24.76 14.30 -10.84
N TYR A 288 23.79 15.22 -10.80
CA TYR A 288 24.00 16.66 -10.65
C TYR A 288 22.95 17.26 -9.71
N GLY A 289 23.16 18.52 -9.33
CA GLY A 289 22.15 19.33 -8.66
C GLY A 289 21.80 18.82 -7.26
N SER A 290 20.62 19.21 -6.81
CA SER A 290 20.03 18.71 -5.57
C SER A 290 18.51 18.60 -5.71
N VAL A 291 17.90 17.71 -4.92
CA VAL A 291 16.44 17.57 -4.86
C VAL A 291 15.99 17.76 -3.42
N GLU A 292 15.12 18.74 -3.19
CA GLU A 292 14.42 18.93 -1.93
C GLU A 292 13.00 18.35 -2.03
N ALA A 293 12.65 17.46 -1.11
CA ALA A 293 11.33 16.86 -1.01
C ALA A 293 10.51 17.54 0.10
N ARG A 294 9.38 18.17 -0.27
CA ARG A 294 8.46 18.83 0.67
C ARG A 294 7.14 18.08 0.74
N TYR A 295 6.86 17.54 1.93
CA TYR A 295 5.61 16.88 2.26
C TYR A 295 4.64 17.93 2.82
N GLU A 296 3.42 17.97 2.28
CA GLU A 296 2.33 18.81 2.77
C GLU A 296 1.58 18.13 3.94
#